data_AF-A0A954T2M9-F1
#
_entry.id   AF-A0A954T2M9-F1
#
_cell.length_a   1.000
_cell.length_b   1.000
_cell.length_c   1.000
_cell.angle_alpha   90.00
_cell.angle_beta   90.00
_cell.angle_gamma   90.00
#
_symmetry.space_group_name_H-M   'P 1'
#
loop_
_entity.id
_entity.type
_entity.pdbx_description
1 polymer ?
#
loop_
_entity_poly.entity_id
_entity_poly.type
_entity_poly.pdbx_seq_one_letter_code
_entity_poly.pdbx_strand_id
1 'polypeptide(L)'
;GPYSGDLRTRVIQEVESGLSVEKAAAKYSVSARVIDKWKRLKRETGSLAPRRGRSGPCPKLEPYREAILNAIEQKPGQTLEDLRLQLKLPGCVQTL
;
A
#
# COMPACT_ATOMS: atom_id res chain seq x y z
N GLY A 1 4.26 -12.62 1.09
CA GLY A 1 4.16 -11.26 0.52
C GLY A 1 2.87 -11.14 -0.27
N PRO A 2 2.23 -9.96 -0.33
CA PRO A 2 1.05 -9.77 -1.17
C PRO A 2 1.45 -9.96 -2.64
N TYR A 3 0.76 -10.85 -3.37
CA TYR A 3 0.90 -10.94 -4.83
C TYR A 3 0.70 -9.55 -5.43
N SER A 4 1.67 -9.06 -6.21
CA SER A 4 1.65 -7.75 -6.88
C SER A 4 0.33 -7.54 -7.62
N GLY A 5 -0.24 -6.33 -7.53
CA GLY A 5 -1.56 -6.02 -8.08
C GLY A 5 -1.68 -6.37 -9.57
N ASP A 6 -0.60 -6.16 -10.32
CA ASP A 6 -0.49 -6.45 -11.75
C ASP A 6 -0.68 -7.93 -12.08
N LEU A 7 -0.18 -8.84 -11.22
CA LEU A 7 -0.31 -10.29 -11.41
C LEU A 7 -1.79 -10.70 -11.35
N ARG A 8 -2.55 -10.16 -10.38
CA ARG A 8 -3.96 -10.50 -10.19
C ARG A 8 -4.80 -10.06 -11.38
N THR A 9 -4.56 -8.83 -11.84
CA THR A 9 -5.24 -8.26 -13.00
C THR A 9 -4.96 -9.09 -14.24
N ARG A 10 -3.69 -9.44 -14.50
CA ARG A 10 -3.32 -10.21 -15.69
C ARG A 10 -3.90 -11.62 -15.68
N VAL A 11 -3.83 -12.32 -14.54
CA VAL A 11 -4.40 -13.66 -14.38
C VAL A 11 -5.91 -13.65 -14.62
N ILE A 12 -6.64 -12.68 -14.07
CA ILE A 12 -8.08 -12.62 -14.23
C ILE A 12 -8.49 -12.22 -15.65
N GLN A 13 -7.76 -11.30 -16.29
CA GLN A 13 -8.00 -10.96 -17.70
C GLN A 13 -7.87 -12.17 -18.62
N GLU A 14 -6.84 -13.01 -18.43
CA GLU A 14 -6.71 -14.23 -19.23
C GLU A 14 -7.78 -15.28 -18.91
N VAL A 15 -8.18 -15.40 -17.64
CA VAL A 15 -9.27 -16.32 -17.27
C VAL A 15 -10.62 -15.87 -17.82
N GLU A 16 -10.87 -14.55 -17.86
CA GLU A 16 -12.05 -13.97 -18.50
C GLU A 16 -12.02 -14.06 -20.02
N SER A 17 -10.83 -14.05 -20.64
CA SER A 17 -10.68 -14.28 -22.09
C SER A 17 -10.84 -15.76 -22.49
N GLY A 18 -11.25 -16.63 -21.57
CA GLY A 18 -11.55 -18.05 -21.82
C GLY A 18 -10.44 -19.03 -21.43
N LEU A 19 -9.36 -18.58 -20.77
CA LEU A 19 -8.34 -19.48 -20.27
C LEU A 19 -8.84 -20.22 -19.02
N SER A 20 -8.74 -21.55 -19.00
CA SER A 20 -9.09 -22.33 -17.80
C SER A 20 -8.22 -21.92 -16.61
N VAL A 21 -8.83 -21.90 -15.42
CA VAL A 21 -8.16 -21.53 -14.15
C VAL A 21 -6.89 -22.36 -13.91
N GLU A 22 -6.90 -23.65 -14.27
CA GLU A 22 -5.75 -24.53 -14.13
C GLU A 22 -4.58 -24.16 -15.04
N LYS A 23 -4.87 -23.72 -16.27
CA LYS A 23 -3.85 -23.25 -17.22
C LYS A 23 -3.25 -21.93 -16.74
N ALA A 24 -4.08 -21.02 -16.22
CA ALA A 24 -3.61 -19.78 -15.62
C ALA A 24 -2.75 -20.05 -14.37
N ALA A 25 -3.15 -21.00 -13.53
CA ALA A 25 -2.41 -21.41 -12.34
C ALA A 25 -1.01 -21.92 -12.69
N ALA A 26 -0.89 -22.78 -13.71
CA ALA A 26 0.39 -23.28 -14.19
C ALA A 26 1.25 -22.16 -14.83
N LYS A 27 0.65 -21.29 -15.64
CA LYS A 27 1.35 -20.20 -16.33
C LYS A 27 1.93 -19.13 -15.39
N TYR A 28 1.21 -18.83 -14.32
CA TYR A 28 1.58 -17.77 -13.37
C TYR A 28 2.16 -18.31 -12.05
N SER A 29 2.35 -19.62 -11.92
CA SER A 29 2.79 -20.29 -10.69
C SER A 29 1.96 -19.88 -9.46
N VAL A 30 0.65 -19.76 -9.64
CA VAL A 30 -0.31 -19.43 -8.57
C VAL A 30 -1.29 -20.57 -8.37
N SER A 31 -1.76 -20.80 -7.14
CA SER A 31 -2.73 -21.87 -6.89
C SER A 31 -4.11 -21.52 -7.47
N ALA A 32 -4.81 -22.51 -8.04
CA ALA A 32 -6.17 -22.35 -8.58
C ALA A 32 -7.15 -21.73 -7.56
N ARG A 33 -7.01 -22.10 -6.28
CA ARG A 33 -7.79 -21.53 -5.16
C ARG A 33 -7.61 -20.00 -5.00
N VAL A 34 -6.43 -19.48 -5.30
CA VAL A 34 -6.14 -18.04 -5.25
C VAL A 34 -6.83 -17.31 -6.41
N ILE A 35 -6.81 -17.91 -7.60
CA ILE A 35 -7.52 -17.39 -8.78
C ILE A 35 -9.03 -17.35 -8.53
N ASP A 36 -9.60 -18.41 -7.97
CA ASP A 36 -11.03 -18.45 -7.63
C ASP A 36 -11.40 -17.35 -6.61
N LYS A 37 -10.54 -17.14 -5.60
CA LYS A 37 -10.68 -16.05 -4.64
C LYS A 37 -10.67 -14.67 -5.32
N TRP A 38 -9.82 -14.46 -6.33
CA TRP A 38 -9.79 -13.22 -7.11
C TRP A 38 -11.01 -13.05 -8.00
N LYS A 39 -11.52 -14.12 -8.64
CA LYS A 39 -12.80 -14.08 -9.37
C LYS A 39 -13.95 -13.68 -8.47
N ARG A 40 -14.03 -14.29 -7.28
CA ARG A 40 -15.03 -13.98 -6.27
C ARG A 40 -14.92 -12.51 -5.81
N LEU A 41 -13.70 -12.04 -5.52
CA LEU A 41 -13.46 -10.65 -5.14
C LEU A 41 -13.91 -9.66 -6.24
N LYS A 42 -13.62 -9.96 -7.50
CA LYS A 42 -14.07 -9.14 -8.65
C LYS A 42 -15.59 -9.09 -8.75
N ARG A 43 -16.27 -10.23 -8.57
CA ARG A 43 -17.74 -10.29 -8.59
C ARG A 43 -18.38 -9.53 -7.42
N GLU A 44 -17.79 -9.62 -6.22
CA GLU A 44 -18.34 -8.99 -5.01
C GLU A 44 -18.02 -7.49 -4.92
N THR A 45 -16.85 -7.06 -5.38
CA THR A 45 -16.32 -5.70 -5.15
C THR A 45 -16.19 -4.89 -6.44
N GLY A 46 -16.33 -5.50 -7.62
CA GLY A 46 -16.09 -4.87 -8.93
C GLY A 46 -14.62 -4.55 -9.22
N SER A 47 -13.72 -4.77 -8.26
CA SER A 47 -12.30 -4.40 -8.35
C SER A 47 -11.37 -5.52 -7.91
N LEU A 48 -10.31 -5.71 -8.68
CA LEU A 48 -9.17 -6.59 -8.37
C LEU A 48 -8.04 -5.85 -7.67
N ALA A 49 -8.18 -4.53 -7.50
CA ALA A 49 -7.20 -3.74 -6.78
C ALA A 49 -7.05 -4.34 -5.38
N PRO A 50 -5.80 -4.43 -4.85
CA PRO A 50 -5.65 -4.70 -3.43
C PRO A 50 -6.54 -3.69 -2.70
N ARG A 51 -7.46 -4.17 -1.85
CA ARG A 51 -8.17 -3.30 -0.91
C ARG A 51 -7.07 -2.46 -0.30
N ARG A 52 -7.05 -1.14 -0.61
CA ARG A 52 -6.00 -0.22 -0.13
C ARG A 52 -5.82 -0.61 1.32
N GLY A 53 -4.67 -1.21 1.64
CA GLY A 53 -4.41 -1.66 3.01
C GLY A 53 -4.79 -0.48 3.87
N ARG A 54 -5.61 -0.68 4.90
CA ARG A 54 -5.98 0.40 5.81
C ARG A 54 -4.70 1.19 6.00
N SER A 55 -4.65 2.42 5.49
CA SER A 55 -3.68 3.34 6.05
C SER A 55 -3.99 3.24 7.54
N GLY A 56 -2.98 2.91 8.33
CA GLY A 56 -3.14 2.95 9.77
C GLY A 56 -3.75 4.31 10.16
N PRO A 57 -4.21 4.45 11.41
CA PRO A 57 -4.66 5.77 11.88
C PRO A 57 -3.71 6.86 11.37
N CYS A 58 -4.28 7.94 10.80
CA CYS A 58 -3.54 8.97 10.10
C CYS A 58 -2.24 9.29 10.84
N PRO A 59 -1.09 9.37 10.14
CA PRO A 59 0.19 9.57 10.80
C PRO A 59 0.07 10.76 11.74
N LYS A 60 0.48 10.60 13.00
CA LYS A 60 0.35 11.64 14.05
C LYS A 60 1.06 12.96 13.69
N LEU A 61 1.88 12.93 12.64
CA LEU A 61 2.62 14.05 12.09
C LEU A 61 1.96 14.71 10.88
N GLU A 62 0.83 14.19 10.38
CA GLU A 62 0.07 14.80 9.27
C GLU A 62 -0.30 16.26 9.54
N PRO A 63 -0.78 16.64 10.75
CA PRO A 63 -1.07 18.05 11.07
C PRO A 63 0.19 18.92 11.14
N TYR A 64 1.37 18.31 11.24
CA TYR A 64 2.64 19.01 11.42
C TYR A 64 3.50 18.98 10.16
N ARG A 65 3.01 18.35 9.08
CA ARG A 65 3.74 18.18 7.81
C ARG A 65 4.16 19.52 7.22
N GLU A 66 3.23 20.47 7.16
CA GLU A 66 3.49 21.81 6.62
C GLU A 66 4.43 22.62 7.51
N ALA A 67 4.33 22.44 8.83
CA ALA A 67 5.21 23.11 9.79
C ALA A 67 6.66 22.57 9.72
N ILE A 68 6.81 21.25 9.54
CA ILE A 68 8.12 20.60 9.34
C ILE A 68 8.77 21.08 8.04
N LEU A 69 8.01 21.12 6.95
CA LEU A 69 8.52 21.58 5.65
C LEU A 69 8.98 23.04 5.71
N ASN A 70 8.14 23.93 6.28
CA ASN A 70 8.51 25.34 6.46
C ASN A 70 9.76 25.51 7.33
N ALA A 71 9.91 24.75 8.41
CA ALA A 71 11.08 24.86 9.27
C ALA A 71 12.37 24.39 8.58
N ILE A 72 12.29 23.34 7.74
CA ILE A 72 13.41 22.86 6.92
C ILE A 72 13.78 23.89 5.85
N GLU A 73 12.80 24.53 5.21
CA GLU A 73 13.06 25.58 4.22
C GLU A 73 13.68 26.83 4.84
N GLN A 74 13.24 27.21 6.05
CA GLN A 74 13.77 28.39 6.76
C GLN A 74 15.18 28.18 7.31
N LYS A 75 15.55 26.96 7.70
CA LYS A 75 16.91 26.60 8.12
C LYS A 75 17.28 25.19 7.68
N PRO A 76 17.81 25.02 6.46
CA PRO A 76 18.31 23.74 5.99
C PRO A 76 19.56 23.37 6.81
N GLY A 77 19.42 22.44 7.76
CA GLY A 77 20.50 22.02 8.65
C GLY A 77 20.15 22.00 10.14
N GLN A 78 18.92 22.36 10.52
CA GLN A 78 18.46 22.11 11.90
C GLN A 78 18.44 20.62 12.20
N THR A 79 18.87 20.26 13.42
CA THR A 79 18.78 18.89 13.91
C THR A 79 17.32 18.53 14.18
N LEU A 80 17.01 17.22 14.15
CA LEU A 80 15.66 16.73 14.47
C LEU A 80 15.20 17.15 15.87
N GLU A 81 16.15 17.35 16.80
CA GLU A 81 15.89 17.82 18.17
C GLU A 81 15.45 19.29 18.20
N ASP A 82 16.10 20.16 17.42
CA ASP A 82 15.74 21.58 17.30
C ASP A 82 14.33 21.72 16.72
N LEU A 83 14.05 20.96 15.66
CA LEU A 83 12.73 20.89 15.03
C LEU A 83 11.64 20.40 15.99
N ARG A 84 11.96 19.40 16.83
CA ARG A 84 11.05 18.85 17.84
C ARG A 84 10.71 19.88 18.92
N LEU A 85 11.71 20.63 19.40
CA LEU A 85 11.52 21.68 20.39
C LEU A 85 10.72 22.86 19.82
N GLN A 86 11.06 23.29 18.60
CA GLN A 86 10.40 24.40 17.92
C GLN A 86 8.93 24.11 17.61
N LEU A 87 8.62 22.90 17.12
CA LEU A 87 7.26 22.53 16.69
C LEU A 87 6.44 21.80 17.77
N LYS A 88 6.99 21.66 18.99
CA LYS A 88 6.39 20.91 20.12
C LYS A 88 5.79 19.56 19.69
N LEU A 89 6.50 18.86 18.79
CA LEU A 89 5.97 17.65 18.18
C LEU A 89 5.85 16.54 19.23
N PRO A 90 4.76 15.74 19.20
CA PRO A 90 4.70 14.52 19.98
C PRO A 90 5.80 13.60 19.45
N GLY A 91 6.92 13.54 20.17
CA GLY A 91 8.09 12.78 19.75
C GLY A 91 7.71 11.32 19.47
N CYS A 92 7.93 10.86 18.25
CA CYS A 92 7.94 9.44 17.97
C CYS A 92 9.34 8.94 18.30
N VAL A 93 9.42 8.06 19.31
CA VAL A 93 10.62 7.34 19.72
C VAL A 93 11.25 6.62 18.53
N GLN A 94 12.59 6.65 18.49
CA GLN A 94 13.42 5.79 17.66
C GLN A 94 12.87 4.36 17.65
N THR A 95 12.73 3.78 16.47
CA THR A 95 12.73 2.31 16.34
C THR A 95 14.21 1.93 16.19
N LEU A 96 14.75 1.30 17.24
CA LEU A 96 16.03 0.58 17.20
C LEU A 96 15.97 -0.57 16.19
#